data_AF-A0A1F7SDS0-F1
#
_entry.id   AF-A0A1F7SDS0-F1
#
_cell.length_a   1.000
_cell.length_b   1.000
_cell.length_c   1.000
_cell.angle_alpha   90.00
_cell.angle_beta   90.00
_cell.angle_gamma   90.00
#
_symmetry.space_group_name_H-M   'P 1'
#
loop_
_entity.id
_entity.type
_entity.pdbx_description
1 polymer ?
#
loop_
_entity_poly.entity_id
_entity_poly.type
_entity_poly.pdbx_seq_one_letter_code
_entity_poly.pdbx_strand_id
1 'polypeptide(L)' 'MAALNSLTERKSHLLMLTKLDRKGAIETKDAVVRRLEVFPSKGRRTLTMDNGTENAQHQEITSSLD' A
#
# COMPACT_ATOMS: atom_id res chain seq x y z
N MET A 1 -2.88 17.77 -7.36
CA MET A 1 -1.66 17.27 -8.02
C MET A 1 -1.69 15.75 -7.99
N ALA A 2 -1.45 15.09 -9.13
CA ALA A 2 -1.32 13.63 -9.18
C ALA A 2 -0.12 13.16 -8.35
N ALA A 3 -0.19 11.93 -7.84
CA ALA A 3 0.85 11.30 -7.04
C ALA A 3 1.17 9.89 -7.55
N LEU A 4 2.28 9.33 -7.08
CA LEU A 4 2.68 7.96 -7.40
C LEU A 4 2.88 7.20 -6.09
N ASN A 5 2.13 6.12 -5.90
CA ASN A 5 2.36 5.17 -4.84
C ASN A 5 3.32 4.09 -5.33
N SER A 6 4.33 3.77 -4.52
CA SER A 6 5.27 2.69 -4.76
C SER A 6 5.23 1.69 -3.61
N LEU A 7 5.17 0.40 -3.96
CA LEU A 7 5.31 -0.71 -3.03
C LEU A 7 6.45 -1.60 -3.51
N THR A 8 7.36 -1.93 -2.60
CA THR A 8 8.52 -2.78 -2.91
C THR A 8 8.52 -3.98 -1.98
N GLU A 9 8.46 -5.18 -2.55
CA GLU A 9 8.74 -6.40 -1.81
C GLU A 9 10.25 -6.55 -1.61
N ARG A 10 10.68 -6.74 -0.36
CA ARG A 10 12.08 -6.60 0.05
C ARG A 10 12.98 -7.74 -0.42
N LYS A 11 12.47 -8.96 -0.59
CA LYS A 11 13.30 -10.14 -0.96
C LYS A 11 13.50 -10.30 -2.45
N SER A 12 12.43 -10.16 -3.21
CA SER A 12 12.40 -10.31 -4.67
C SER A 12 12.68 -9.01 -5.41
N HIS A 13 12.67 -7.88 -4.69
CA HIS A 13 12.72 -6.53 -5.28
C HIS A 13 11.57 -6.24 -6.25
N LEU A 14 10.44 -6.95 -6.11
CA LEU A 14 9.24 -6.66 -6.89
C LEU A 14 8.73 -5.26 -6.59
N LEU A 15 8.79 -4.38 -7.60
CA LEU A 15 8.27 -3.02 -7.55
C LEU A 15 6.87 -2.97 -8.17
N MET A 16 5.92 -2.44 -7.41
CA MET A 16 4.56 -2.17 -7.85
C MET A 16 4.31 -0.66 -7.79
N LEU A 17 3.97 -0.07 -8.92
CA LEU A 17 3.68 1.36 -9.05
C LEU A 17 2.21 1.57 -9.36
N THR A 18 1.55 2.45 -8.61
CA THR A 18 0.15 2.86 -8.84
C THR A 18 0.07 4.37 -8.94
N LYS A 19 -0.38 4.88 -10.08
CA LYS A 19 -0.69 6.30 -10.25
C LYS A 19 -1.93 6.63 -9.41
N LEU A 20 -1.85 7.69 -8.63
CA LEU A 20 -2.96 8.24 -7.86
C LEU A 20 -3.36 9.60 -8.45
N ASP A 21 -4.66 9.87 -8.52
CA ASP A 21 -5.17 11.15 -9.03
C ASP A 21 -4.82 12.32 -8.09
N ARG A 22 -4.63 12.01 -6.80
CA ARG A 22 -4.13 12.94 -5.79
C ARG A 22 -3.35 12.22 -4.69
N LYS A 23 -2.48 12.98 -4.00
CA LYS A 23 -1.87 12.54 -2.75
C LYS A 23 -2.90 12.61 -1.63
N GLY A 24 -3.18 11.48 -0.98
CA GLY A 24 -4.10 11.43 0.15
C GLY A 24 -4.17 10.04 0.78
N ALA A 25 -4.70 9.99 2.01
CA ALA A 25 -4.72 8.77 2.80
C ALA A 25 -5.66 7.70 2.25
N ILE A 26 -6.84 8.11 1.78
CA ILE A 26 -7.85 7.22 1.18
C ILE A 26 -7.31 6.62 -0.11
N GLU A 27 -6.76 7.45 -0.98
CA GLU A 27 -6.20 7.02 -2.27
C GLU A 27 -5.02 6.07 -2.08
N THR A 28 -4.19 6.30 -1.06
CA THR A 28 -3.06 5.43 -0.72
C THR A 28 -3.55 4.10 -0.15
N LYS A 29 -4.48 4.12 0.80
CA LYS A 29 -5.08 2.92 1.40
C LYS A 29 -5.75 2.05 0.33
N ASP A 30 -6.58 2.61 -0.53
CA ASP A 30 -7.26 1.86 -1.60
C ASP A 30 -6.26 1.25 -2.59
N ALA A 31 -5.22 2.00 -2.97
CA ALA A 31 -4.17 1.49 -3.86
C ALA A 31 -3.37 0.35 -3.23
N VAL A 32 -3.03 0.45 -1.94
CA VAL A 32 -2.27 -0.58 -1.22
C VAL A 32 -3.10 -1.85 -1.06
N VAL A 33 -4.35 -1.74 -0.61
CA VAL A 33 -5.24 -2.91 -0.44
C VAL A 33 -5.42 -3.64 -1.76
N ARG A 34 -5.76 -2.92 -2.84
CA ARG A 34 -5.95 -3.51 -4.17
C ARG A 34 -4.70 -4.21 -4.71
N ARG A 35 -3.50 -3.73 -4.37
CA ARG A 35 -2.24 -4.36 -4.79
C ARG A 35 -1.86 -5.56 -3.94
N LEU A 36 -2.17 -5.54 -2.65
CA LEU A 36 -1.79 -6.61 -1.74
C LEU A 36 -2.81 -7.75 -1.68
N GLU A 37 -4.09 -7.48 -1.95
CA GLU A 37 -5.17 -8.49 -1.86
C GLU A 37 -4.97 -9.69 -2.80
N VAL A 38 -4.30 -9.48 -3.94
CA VAL A 38 -4.03 -10.54 -4.94
C VAL A 38 -3.00 -11.56 -4.48
N PHE A 39 -2.22 -11.25 -3.43
CA PHE A 39 -1.25 -12.17 -2.86
C PHE A 39 -1.89 -13.02 -1.77
N PRO A 40 -1.48 -14.30 -1.64
CA PRO A 40 -1.99 -15.17 -0.59
C PRO A 40 -1.64 -14.60 0.79
N SER A 41 -2.50 -14.82 1.79
CA SER A 41 -2.31 -14.33 3.17
C SER A 41 -0.94 -14.68 3.74
N LYS A 42 -0.43 -15.89 3.47
CA LYS A 42 0.92 -16.34 3.89
C LYS A 42 2.08 -15.48 3.32
N GLY A 43 1.84 -14.77 2.21
CA GLY A 43 2.77 -13.84 1.58
C GLY A 43 2.68 -12.40 2.11
N ARG A 44 1.56 -12.02 2.73
CA ARG A 44 1.29 -10.68 3.27
C ARG A 44 1.77 -10.59 4.72
N ARG A 45 3.09 -10.47 4.93
CA ARG A 45 3.67 -10.55 6.27
C ARG A 45 3.74 -9.23 7.03
N THR A 46 4.50 -8.27 6.49
CA THR A 46 4.75 -6.98 7.14
C THR A 46 4.77 -5.90 6.08
N LEU A 47 4.06 -4.81 6.35
CA LEU A 47 4.10 -3.59 5.56
C LEU A 47 4.72 -2.50 6.42
N THR A 48 5.84 -1.94 5.97
CA THR A 48 6.52 -0.83 6.64
C THR A 48 6.28 0.45 5.86
N MET A 49 5.83 1.49 6.53
CA MET A 49 5.49 2.79 5.94
C MET A 49 6.22 3.89 6.73
N ASP A 50 6.47 5.02 6.08
CA ASP A 50 6.90 6.21 6.81
C ASP A 50 5.71 6.88 7.53
N ASN A 51 6.00 7.90 8.35
CA ASN A 51 4.98 8.66 9.08
C ASN A 51 4.30 9.74 8.21
N GLY A 52 4.29 9.58 6.89
CA GLY A 52 3.58 10.47 5.98
C GLY A 52 2.07 10.47 6.24
N THR A 53 1.42 11.62 6.04
CA THR A 53 -0.03 11.77 6.27
C THR A 53 -0.87 10.94 5.31
N GLU A 54 -0.31 10.55 4.16
CA GLU A 54 -0.88 9.56 3.24
C GLU A 54 -0.99 8.15 3.85
N ASN A 55 -0.23 7.84 4.90
CA ASN A 55 -0.23 6.53 5.56
C ASN A 55 -1.07 6.51 6.84
N ALA A 56 -1.86 7.56 7.08
CA ALA A 56 -2.70 7.69 8.27
C ALA A 56 -3.68 6.52 8.45
N GLN A 57 -4.11 5.88 7.36
CA GLN A 57 -5.07 4.77 7.36
C GLN A 57 -4.43 3.37 7.35
N HIS A 58 -3.25 3.22 7.95
CA HIS A 58 -2.52 1.93 7.98
C HIS A 58 -3.27 0.82 8.76
N GLN A 59 -4.10 1.20 9.74
CA GLN A 59 -4.91 0.27 10.50
C GLN A 59 -5.99 -0.36 9.62
N GLU A 60 -6.66 0.47 8.81
CA GLU A 60 -7.67 0.03 7.85
C GLU A 60 -7.07 -0.84 6.74
N ILE A 61 -5.83 -0.56 6.30
CA ILE A 61 -5.09 -1.46 5.39
C ILE A 61 -4.94 -2.84 6.02
N THR A 62 -4.53 -2.91 7.28
CA THR A 62 -4.33 -4.17 8.01
C THR A 62 -5.65 -4.93 8.11
N SER A 63 -6.71 -4.29 8.62
CA SER A 63 -8.04 -4.91 8.76
C SER A 63 -8.66 -5.36 7.43
N SER A 64 -8.29 -4.75 6.30
CA SER A 64 -8.78 -5.14 4.97
C SER A 64 -8.03 -6.33 4.36
N LEU A 65 -6.86 -6.69 4.91
CA LEU A 65 -5.95 -7.70 4.35
C LEU A 65 -5.72 -8.90 5.29
N ASP A 66 -6.31 -8.89 6.49
CA ASP A 66 -6.41 -10.04 7.38
C ASP A 66 -7.40 -11.09 6.80
#